data_AF-A0A1J5H273-F1
#
_entry.id   AF-A0A1J5H273-F1
#
_cell.length_a   1.000
_cell.length_b   1.000
_cell.length_c   1.000
_cell.angle_alpha   90.00
_cell.angle_beta   90.00
_cell.angle_gamma   90.00
#
_symmetry.space_group_name_H-M   'P 1'
#
loop_
_entity.id
_entity.type
_entity.pdbx_description
1 polymer ?
#
loop_
_entity_poly.entity_id
_entity_poly.type
_entity_poly.pdbx_seq_one_letter_code
_entity_poly.pdbx_strand_id
1 'polypeptide(L)'
;MSFAKEMDSARNLLEKIGYEVFVPLDTNHVINDPEKKTDVKFLKELGVGRGDAELVAKSDAFVILNYPKHGVDGYIGPGAYRDLSVAWWLKKIIFFLFPYDENQNNHKYEMLGFAPIILNGEIENIKKYF
;
A
#
# COMPACT_ATOMS: atom_id res chain seq x y z
N MET A 1 -2.42 4.21 -10.15
CA MET A 1 -2.22 2.89 -9.52
C MET A 1 -1.68 1.87 -10.52
N SER A 2 -0.66 1.07 -10.19
CA SER A 2 -0.09 0.05 -11.10
C SER A 2 -0.42 -1.39 -10.72
N PHE A 3 -0.66 -1.64 -9.43
CA PHE A 3 -0.82 -2.98 -8.86
C PHE A 3 -2.23 -3.22 -8.32
N ALA A 4 -3.25 -2.70 -9.01
CA ALA A 4 -4.63 -2.73 -8.51
C ALA A 4 -5.19 -4.18 -8.42
N LYS A 5 -4.81 -5.05 -9.37
CA LYS A 5 -5.22 -6.47 -9.37
C LYS A 5 -4.55 -7.26 -8.26
N GLU A 6 -3.31 -6.94 -7.96
CA GLU A 6 -2.55 -7.54 -6.86
C GLU A 6 -3.10 -7.09 -5.52
N MET A 7 -3.52 -5.82 -5.39
CA MET A 7 -4.24 -5.31 -4.20
C MET A 7 -5.56 -6.06 -3.97
N ASP A 8 -6.35 -6.28 -5.02
CA ASP A 8 -7.58 -7.07 -4.94
C ASP A 8 -7.29 -8.54 -4.57
N SER A 9 -6.24 -9.14 -5.15
CA SER A 9 -5.84 -10.51 -4.83
C SER A 9 -5.38 -10.65 -3.37
N ALA A 10 -4.60 -9.69 -2.87
CA ALA A 10 -4.17 -9.63 -1.47
C ALA A 10 -5.35 -9.42 -0.52
N ARG A 11 -6.30 -8.53 -0.87
CA ARG A 11 -7.56 -8.35 -0.14
C ARG A 11 -8.30 -9.67 0.02
N ASN A 12 -8.57 -10.36 -1.08
CA ASN A 12 -9.31 -11.62 -1.07
C ASN A 12 -8.62 -12.70 -0.23
N LEU A 13 -7.29 -12.73 -0.20
CA LEU A 13 -6.52 -13.68 0.61
C LEU A 13 -6.58 -13.35 2.10
N LEU A 14 -6.41 -12.07 2.45
CA LEU A 14 -6.47 -11.60 3.84
C LEU A 14 -7.88 -11.70 4.43
N GLU A 15 -8.93 -11.42 3.64
CA GLU A 15 -10.32 -11.60 4.05
C GLU A 15 -10.66 -13.07 4.33
N LYS A 16 -10.13 -14.00 3.52
CA LYS A 16 -10.31 -15.45 3.76
C LYS A 16 -9.72 -15.94 5.07
N ILE A 17 -8.68 -15.27 5.58
CA ILE A 17 -8.06 -15.62 6.86
C ILE A 17 -8.56 -14.76 8.03
N GLY A 18 -9.63 -13.97 7.81
CA GLY A 18 -10.41 -13.33 8.88
C GLY A 18 -10.17 -11.83 9.10
N TYR A 19 -9.43 -11.15 8.21
CA TYR A 19 -9.22 -9.71 8.32
C TYR A 19 -10.27 -8.90 7.54
N GLU A 20 -10.67 -7.75 8.08
CA GLU A 20 -11.32 -6.71 7.28
C GLU A 20 -10.25 -5.92 6.53
N VAL A 21 -10.39 -5.77 5.20
CA VAL A 21 -9.35 -5.20 4.35
C VAL A 21 -9.86 -4.03 3.54
N PHE A 22 -9.21 -2.88 3.70
CA PHE A 22 -9.41 -1.73 2.84
C PHE A 22 -8.34 -1.70 1.74
N VAL A 23 -8.76 -1.35 0.52
CA VAL A 23 -7.88 -1.01 -0.61
C VAL A 23 -8.12 0.45 -1.00
N PRO A 24 -7.18 1.12 -1.67
CA PRO A 24 -7.37 2.48 -2.15
C PRO A 24 -8.68 2.66 -2.94
N LEU A 25 -9.31 3.82 -2.84
CA LEU A 25 -10.67 4.06 -3.35
C LEU A 25 -10.80 3.80 -4.85
N ASP A 26 -9.77 4.12 -5.65
CA ASP A 26 -9.76 3.93 -7.10
C ASP A 26 -9.44 2.49 -7.54
N THR A 27 -9.12 1.56 -6.62
CA THR A 27 -8.66 0.20 -6.95
C THR A 27 -9.59 -0.53 -7.93
N ASN A 28 -10.87 -0.69 -7.56
CA ASN A 28 -11.85 -1.39 -8.40
C ASN A 28 -12.12 -0.63 -9.72
N HIS A 29 -12.07 0.70 -9.68
CA HIS A 29 -12.26 1.52 -10.87
C HIS A 29 -11.11 1.34 -11.87
N VAL A 30 -9.87 1.30 -11.39
CA VAL A 30 -8.67 1.08 -12.21
C VAL A 30 -8.58 -0.35 -12.74
N ILE A 31 -9.09 -1.35 -12.01
CA ILE A 31 -9.20 -2.73 -12.51
C ILE A 31 -10.12 -2.79 -13.74
N ASN A 32 -11.28 -2.11 -13.66
CA ASN A 32 -12.29 -2.12 -14.72
C ASN A 32 -11.94 -1.19 -15.89
N ASP A 33 -11.35 -0.03 -15.59
CA ASP A 33 -10.94 0.97 -16.57
C ASP A 33 -9.54 1.53 -16.18
N PRO A 34 -8.47 0.98 -16.77
CA PRO A 34 -7.11 1.42 -16.47
C PRO A 34 -6.80 2.88 -16.77
N GLU A 35 -7.60 3.58 -17.58
CA GLU A 35 -7.39 5.00 -17.89
C GLU A 35 -7.75 5.91 -16.69
N LYS A 36 -8.63 5.43 -15.80
CA LYS A 36 -9.06 6.17 -14.59
C LYS A 36 -7.92 6.51 -13.65
N LYS A 37 -6.82 5.76 -13.68
CA LYS A 37 -5.64 5.99 -12.83
C LYS A 37 -4.95 7.33 -13.09
N THR A 38 -5.23 7.98 -14.23
CA THR A 38 -4.68 9.28 -14.65
C THR A 38 -5.76 10.35 -14.81
N ASP A 39 -7.03 10.03 -14.60
CA ASP A 39 -8.16 10.96 -14.69
C ASP A 39 -8.25 11.79 -13.40
N VAL A 40 -7.56 12.94 -13.37
CA VAL A 40 -7.47 13.79 -12.18
C VAL A 40 -8.83 14.28 -11.69
N LYS A 41 -9.79 14.52 -12.60
CA LYS A 41 -11.14 14.96 -12.22
C LYS A 41 -11.86 13.84 -11.46
N PHE A 42 -11.84 12.63 -12.01
CA PHE A 42 -12.37 11.43 -11.36
C PHE A 42 -11.72 11.17 -10.01
N LEU A 43 -10.38 11.20 -9.92
CA LEU A 43 -9.65 10.96 -8.67
C LEU A 43 -10.04 11.99 -7.58
N LYS A 44 -10.24 13.25 -7.95
CA LYS A 44 -10.69 14.31 -7.04
C LYS A 44 -12.14 14.09 -6.57
N GLU A 45 -13.04 13.79 -7.49
CA GLU A 45 -14.46 13.53 -7.17
C GLU A 45 -14.62 12.30 -6.29
N LEU A 46 -13.80 11.26 -6.52
CA LEU A 46 -13.74 10.07 -5.69
C LEU A 46 -13.08 10.32 -4.32
N GLY A 47 -12.31 11.41 -4.17
CA GLY A 47 -11.61 11.75 -2.93
C GLY A 47 -10.33 10.96 -2.70
N VAL A 48 -9.69 10.44 -3.76
CA VAL A 48 -8.42 9.72 -3.69
C VAL A 48 -7.37 10.58 -2.99
N GLY A 49 -6.57 9.94 -2.14
CA GLY A 49 -5.59 10.59 -1.30
C GLY A 49 -6.08 10.92 0.10
N ARG A 50 -7.09 11.80 0.26
CA ARG A 50 -7.66 12.03 1.60
C ARG A 50 -8.46 10.82 2.06
N GLY A 51 -9.31 10.28 1.19
CA GLY A 51 -10.09 9.09 1.49
C GLY A 51 -9.21 7.89 1.77
N ASP A 52 -8.13 7.69 1.02
CA ASP A 52 -7.16 6.60 1.28
C ASP A 52 -6.49 6.77 2.65
N ALA A 53 -6.08 7.99 3.01
CA ALA A 53 -5.52 8.28 4.34
C ALA A 53 -6.53 8.02 5.47
N GLU A 54 -7.82 8.29 5.24
CA GLU A 54 -8.89 7.96 6.19
C GLU A 54 -9.10 6.45 6.33
N LEU A 55 -8.91 5.66 5.27
CA LEU A 55 -8.88 4.19 5.35
C LEU A 55 -7.71 3.72 6.21
N VAL A 56 -6.50 4.25 5.98
CA VAL A 56 -5.32 3.94 6.82
C VAL A 56 -5.56 4.30 8.28
N ALA A 57 -6.20 5.44 8.57
CA ALA A 57 -6.48 5.85 9.93
C ALA A 57 -7.44 4.90 10.66
N LYS A 58 -8.39 4.30 9.93
CA LYS A 58 -9.37 3.33 10.45
C LYS A 58 -8.79 1.93 10.68
N SER A 59 -7.71 1.57 9.98
CA SER A 59 -7.07 0.25 10.09
C SER A 59 -6.18 0.12 11.32
N ASP A 60 -5.93 -1.11 11.77
CA ASP A 60 -4.90 -1.42 12.79
C ASP A 60 -3.49 -1.54 12.19
N ALA A 61 -3.41 -1.94 10.91
CA ALA A 61 -2.18 -2.11 10.17
C ALA A 61 -2.28 -1.58 8.74
N PHE A 62 -1.10 -1.31 8.16
CA PHE A 62 -0.94 -0.88 6.78
C PHE A 62 0.06 -1.79 6.07
N VAL A 63 -0.28 -2.23 4.85
CA VAL A 63 0.55 -3.13 4.06
C VAL A 63 0.88 -2.51 2.71
N ILE A 64 2.17 -2.49 2.36
CA ILE A 64 2.64 -2.05 1.05
C ILE A 64 3.03 -3.28 0.22
N LEU A 65 2.36 -3.44 -0.93
CA LEU A 65 2.71 -4.42 -1.95
C LEU A 65 3.81 -3.85 -2.87
N ASN A 66 5.02 -3.69 -2.33
CA ASN A 66 6.15 -3.06 -2.99
C ASN A 66 6.83 -4.01 -4.01
N TYR A 67 6.06 -4.44 -5.02
CA TYR A 67 6.56 -5.20 -6.16
C TYR A 67 7.61 -4.41 -6.95
N PRO A 68 8.50 -5.11 -7.68
CA PRO A 68 9.45 -4.46 -8.57
C PRO A 68 8.76 -3.55 -9.60
N LYS A 69 9.28 -2.34 -9.77
CA LYS A 69 8.75 -1.37 -10.75
C LYS A 69 9.84 -0.42 -11.20
N HIS A 70 9.83 -0.04 -12.48
CA HIS A 70 10.83 0.88 -13.05
C HIS A 70 12.29 0.42 -12.87
N GLY A 71 12.52 -0.90 -12.84
CA GLY A 71 13.85 -1.49 -12.61
C GLY A 71 14.32 -1.41 -11.16
N VAL A 72 13.41 -1.13 -10.22
CA VAL A 72 13.70 -0.99 -8.79
C VAL A 72 12.93 -2.07 -8.03
N ASP A 73 13.65 -2.89 -7.28
CA ASP A 73 13.04 -3.87 -6.37
C ASP A 73 12.50 -3.18 -5.12
N GLY A 74 11.44 -3.70 -4.52
CA GLY A 74 10.87 -3.06 -3.32
C GLY A 74 10.39 -1.62 -3.57
N TYR A 75 9.97 -1.28 -4.79
CA TYR A 75 9.64 0.09 -5.20
C TYR A 75 8.46 0.66 -4.41
N ILE A 76 8.60 1.90 -3.95
CA ILE A 76 7.54 2.63 -3.25
C ILE A 76 7.23 3.92 -4.00
N GLY A 77 6.01 4.00 -4.52
CA GLY A 77 5.52 5.16 -5.26
C GLY A 77 5.03 6.29 -4.35
N PRO A 78 4.87 7.52 -4.89
CA PRO A 78 4.50 8.70 -4.10
C PRO A 78 3.19 8.56 -3.31
N GLY A 79 2.17 7.90 -3.89
CA GLY A 79 0.90 7.64 -3.20
C GLY A 79 1.06 6.71 -2.00
N ALA A 80 1.83 5.63 -2.15
CA ALA A 80 2.12 4.69 -1.06
C ALA A 80 2.98 5.34 0.03
N TYR A 81 3.95 6.18 -0.35
CA TYR A 81 4.79 6.93 0.61
C TYR A 81 3.97 7.89 1.49
N ARG A 82 2.99 8.59 0.91
CA ARG A 82 2.05 9.43 1.67
C ARG A 82 1.30 8.60 2.71
N ASP A 83 0.71 7.50 2.31
CA ASP A 83 -0.12 6.65 3.19
C ASP A 83 0.72 5.95 4.26
N LEU A 84 1.95 5.56 3.91
CA LEU A 84 2.96 5.08 4.86
C LEU A 84 3.27 6.11 5.94
N SER A 85 3.45 7.37 5.55
CA SER A 85 3.72 8.47 6.49
C SER A 85 2.55 8.67 7.47
N VAL A 86 1.31 8.53 6.99
CA VAL A 86 0.10 8.55 7.84
C VAL A 86 0.07 7.37 8.80
N ALA A 87 0.33 6.16 8.30
CA ALA A 87 0.38 4.94 9.12
C ALA A 87 1.41 5.06 10.24
N TRP A 88 2.62 5.55 9.92
CA TRP A 88 3.69 5.78 10.88
C TRP A 88 3.33 6.82 11.93
N TRP A 89 2.79 7.97 11.52
CA TRP A 89 2.36 9.03 12.43
C TRP A 89 1.30 8.52 13.43
N LEU A 90 0.38 7.69 12.95
CA LEU A 90 -0.68 7.08 13.75
C LEU A 90 -0.24 5.80 14.50
N LYS A 91 1.05 5.44 14.45
CA LYS A 91 1.63 4.27 15.11
C LYS A 91 0.94 2.94 14.72
N LYS A 92 0.48 2.84 13.48
CA LYS A 92 -0.06 1.58 12.93
C LYS A 92 1.07 0.56 12.76
N ILE A 93 0.72 -0.73 12.75
CA ILE A 93 1.68 -1.75 12.34
C ILE A 93 1.92 -1.60 10.83
N ILE A 94 3.18 -1.51 10.42
CA ILE A 94 3.56 -1.31 9.01
C ILE A 94 4.19 -2.59 8.49
N PHE A 95 3.67 -3.09 7.37
CA PHE A 95 4.20 -4.24 6.67
C PHE A 95 4.64 -3.89 5.25
N PHE A 96 5.82 -4.36 4.84
CA PHE A 96 6.20 -4.39 3.44
C PHE A 96 6.19 -5.83 2.96
N LEU A 97 5.66 -6.05 1.75
CA LEU A 97 5.66 -7.37 1.13
C LEU A 97 7.09 -7.86 0.88
N PHE A 98 7.95 -6.98 0.38
CA PHE A 98 9.36 -7.23 0.10
C PHE A 98 10.26 -6.22 0.85
N PRO A 99 11.56 -6.51 1.02
CA PRO A 99 12.52 -5.49 1.47
C PRO A 99 12.49 -4.25 0.57
N TYR A 100 12.72 -3.07 1.15
CA TYR A 100 12.94 -1.85 0.38
C TYR A 100 14.33 -1.87 -0.25
N ASP A 101 14.46 -1.52 -1.53
CA ASP A 101 15.77 -1.29 -2.15
C ASP A 101 16.35 0.04 -1.68
N GLU A 102 17.40 -0.05 -0.87
CA GLU A 102 18.12 1.08 -0.32
C GLU A 102 18.80 1.98 -1.37
N ASN A 103 18.92 1.53 -2.62
CA ASN A 103 19.46 2.34 -3.72
C ASN A 103 18.44 3.33 -4.29
N GLN A 104 17.20 3.30 -3.80
CA GLN A 104 16.19 4.33 -4.04
C GLN A 104 16.60 5.66 -3.34
N ASN A 105 17.51 6.39 -3.96
CA ASN A 105 18.30 7.49 -3.34
C ASN A 105 17.51 8.67 -2.77
N ASN A 106 16.25 8.90 -3.13
CA ASN A 106 15.58 10.16 -2.79
C ASN A 106 15.01 10.19 -1.37
N HIS A 107 14.75 9.04 -0.73
CA HIS A 107 14.08 8.95 0.57
C HIS A 107 14.59 7.81 1.47
N LYS A 108 15.83 7.34 1.24
CA LYS A 108 16.37 6.13 1.90
C LYS A 108 16.25 6.20 3.43
N TYR A 109 16.65 7.30 4.05
CA TYR A 109 16.71 7.40 5.50
C TYR A 109 15.33 7.47 6.15
N GLU A 110 14.40 8.19 5.52
CA GLU A 110 13.00 8.21 5.92
C GLU A 110 12.40 6.81 5.83
N MET A 111 12.70 6.10 4.74
CA MET A 111 12.22 4.74 4.51
C MET A 111 12.73 3.73 5.54
N LEU A 112 14.02 3.81 5.91
CA LEU A 112 14.60 3.01 6.97
C LEU A 112 14.02 3.37 8.35
N GLY A 113 13.69 4.64 8.58
CA GLY A 113 13.11 5.13 9.82
C GLY A 113 11.69 4.62 10.11
N PHE A 114 10.95 4.18 9.07
CA PHE A 114 9.63 3.58 9.26
C PHE A 114 9.66 2.20 9.91
N ALA A 115 10.81 1.51 9.89
CA ALA A 115 11.01 0.18 10.49
C ALA A 115 9.86 -0.82 10.21
N PRO A 116 9.52 -1.07 8.93
CA PRO A 116 8.44 -1.96 8.56
C PRO A 116 8.79 -3.43 8.87
N ILE A 117 7.76 -4.23 9.09
CA ILE A 117 7.88 -5.69 9.16
C ILE A 117 7.90 -6.25 7.73
N ILE A 118 8.90 -7.04 7.40
CA ILE A 118 9.06 -7.61 6.05
C ILE A 118 8.39 -8.99 5.98
N LEU A 119 7.47 -9.17 5.04
CA LEU A 119 6.67 -10.38 4.88
C LEU A 119 7.33 -11.44 3.96
N ASN A 120 8.40 -11.07 3.25
CA ASN A 120 9.15 -11.93 2.31
C ASN A 120 8.29 -12.55 1.21
N GLY A 121 7.39 -11.76 0.62
CA GLY A 121 6.48 -12.19 -0.45
C GLY A 121 5.23 -12.92 0.02
N GLU A 122 5.15 -13.30 1.29
CA GLU A 122 4.09 -14.13 1.84
C GLU A 122 3.12 -13.29 2.68
N ILE A 123 2.09 -12.73 2.05
CA ILE A 123 1.15 -11.79 2.68
C ILE A 123 0.45 -12.36 3.92
N GLU A 124 0.21 -13.67 3.97
CA GLU A 124 -0.44 -14.36 5.09
C GLU A 124 0.43 -14.38 6.36
N ASN A 125 1.73 -14.04 6.26
CA ASN A 125 2.61 -13.92 7.42
C ASN A 125 2.19 -12.81 8.40
N ILE A 126 1.28 -11.92 8.00
CA ILE A 126 0.68 -10.90 8.87
C ILE A 126 0.06 -11.53 10.13
N LYS A 127 -0.47 -12.75 10.06
CA LYS A 127 -1.05 -13.49 11.20
C LYS A 127 -0.12 -13.73 12.38
N LYS A 128 1.19 -13.53 12.20
CA LYS A 128 2.19 -13.69 13.27
C LYS A 128 2.23 -12.48 14.22
N TYR A 129 1.50 -11.40 13.89
CA TYR A 129 1.59 -10.09 14.55
C TYR A 129 0.26 -9.60 15.13
N PHE A 130 -0.77 -10.45 15.10
CA PHE A 130 -2.09 -10.26 15.70
C PHE A 130 -2.42 -11.50 16.54
#